data_AF-A0A8J4E768-F1
#
_entry.id   AF-A0A8J4E768-F1
#
_cell.length_a   1.000
_cell.length_b   1.000
_cell.length_c   1.000
_cell.angle_alpha   90.00
_cell.angle_beta   90.00
_cell.angle_gamma   90.00
#
_symmetry.space_group_name_H-M   'P 1'
#
loop_
_entity.id
_entity.type
_entity.pdbx_description
1 polymer ?
#
loop_
_entity_poly.entity_id
_entity_poly.type
_entity_poly.pdbx_seq_one_letter_code
_entity_poly.pdbx_strand_id
1 'polypeptide(L)'
;MTGFDEWLPRRVAAADALLLDDIVVPVSPETSRGLVDVLRSWWEHLAKFEADLLLPPDDHSIWGAHDYVAGLIIRDRLAGAISRLDPTLAGRIDSAVSEVDRRFTDFTEHDDDGCTGRVDGRVDPGRGWWWRRVPIRGPIREELRLHYGHQGAPAGQE
;
A
#
# COMPACT_ATOMS: atom_id res chain seq x y z
N MET A 1 -3.62 10.46 15.71
CA MET A 1 -3.54 9.07 15.22
C MET A 1 -2.71 8.28 16.23
N THR A 2 -3.20 7.14 16.69
CA THR A 2 -2.44 6.28 17.60
C THR A 2 -1.23 5.68 16.85
N GLY A 3 -0.05 5.66 17.48
CA GLY A 3 1.15 5.08 16.89
C GLY A 3 1.03 3.57 16.72
N PHE A 4 1.80 2.98 15.78
CA PHE A 4 1.75 1.54 15.51
C PHE A 4 2.01 0.70 16.75
N ASP A 5 2.97 1.09 17.59
CA ASP A 5 3.36 0.36 18.80
C ASP A 5 2.27 0.38 19.90
N GLU A 6 1.35 1.36 19.87
CA GLU A 6 0.18 1.39 20.75
C GLU A 6 -1.02 0.67 20.10
N TRP A 7 -1.11 0.69 18.76
CA TRP A 7 -2.20 0.07 18.01
C TRP A 7 -2.08 -1.46 17.95
N LEU A 8 -0.90 -1.99 17.63
CA LEU A 8 -0.70 -3.42 17.39
C LEU A 8 -1.10 -4.30 18.60
N PRO A 9 -0.71 -3.99 19.85
CA PRO A 9 -1.06 -4.83 21.01
C PRO A 9 -2.56 -4.91 21.28
N ARG A 10 -3.37 -3.99 20.74
CA ARG A 10 -4.84 -4.02 20.85
C ARG A 10 -5.49 -5.01 19.88
N ARG A 11 -4.74 -5.48 18.87
CA ARG A 11 -5.24 -6.32 17.77
C ARG A 11 -4.57 -7.68 17.68
N VAL A 12 -3.30 -7.74 18.04
CA VAL A 12 -2.51 -8.96 18.01
C VAL A 12 -1.92 -9.16 19.40
N ALA A 13 -2.17 -10.33 19.99
CA ALA A 13 -1.60 -10.66 21.29
C ALA A 13 -0.07 -10.68 21.19
N ALA A 14 0.63 -10.29 22.26
CA ALA A 14 2.10 -10.18 22.24
C ALA A 14 2.80 -11.49 21.82
N ALA A 15 2.30 -12.65 22.26
CA ALA A 15 2.83 -13.95 21.85
C ALA A 15 2.66 -14.21 20.35
N ASP A 16 1.52 -13.81 19.77
CA ASP A 16 1.27 -13.93 18.33
C ASP A 16 2.13 -12.97 17.53
N ALA A 17 2.34 -11.75 18.04
CA ALA A 17 3.21 -10.77 17.39
C ALA A 17 4.65 -11.29 17.26
N LEU A 18 5.18 -11.95 18.30
CA LEU A 18 6.50 -12.60 18.24
C LEU A 18 6.54 -13.72 17.19
N LEU A 19 5.53 -14.60 17.17
CA LEU A 19 5.45 -15.68 16.18
C LEU A 19 5.35 -15.16 14.74
N LEU A 20 4.60 -14.07 14.54
CA LEU A 20 4.49 -13.41 13.24
C LEU A 20 5.81 -12.75 12.84
N ASP A 21 6.56 -12.18 13.78
CA ASP A 21 7.83 -11.52 13.49
C ASP A 21 8.93 -12.52 13.08
N ASP A 22 8.87 -13.75 13.59
CA ASP A 22 9.72 -14.86 13.13
C ASP A 22 9.45 -15.27 11.66
N ILE A 23 8.33 -14.83 11.07
CA ILE A 23 8.02 -15.07 9.66
C ILE A 23 8.80 -14.07 8.80
N VAL A 24 9.87 -14.56 8.20
CA VAL A 24 10.77 -13.77 7.35
C VAL A 24 10.15 -13.53 5.97
N VAL A 25 9.97 -12.26 5.64
CA VAL A 25 9.45 -11.78 4.35
C VAL A 25 10.58 -11.10 3.57
N PRO A 26 10.91 -11.59 2.36
CA PRO A 26 11.85 -10.90 1.49
C PRO A 26 11.28 -9.54 1.04
N VAL A 27 12.00 -8.46 1.34
CA VAL A 27 11.62 -7.08 0.92
C VAL A 27 12.51 -6.56 -0.20
N SER A 28 13.70 -7.14 -0.38
CA SER A 28 14.59 -6.91 -1.53
C SER A 28 15.46 -8.19 -1.73
N PRO A 29 16.28 -8.28 -2.78
CA PRO A 29 17.19 -9.42 -2.95
C PRO A 29 18.15 -9.64 -1.77
N GLU A 30 18.50 -8.57 -1.04
CA GLU A 30 19.50 -8.60 0.04
C GLU A 30 18.89 -8.38 1.42
N THR A 31 17.59 -8.06 1.50
CA THR A 31 16.95 -7.66 2.76
C THR A 31 15.66 -8.43 2.96
N SER A 32 15.50 -8.96 4.17
CA SER A 32 14.25 -9.52 4.65
C SER A 32 13.86 -8.87 5.97
N ARG A 33 12.58 -8.91 6.30
CA ARG A 33 12.01 -8.36 7.54
C ARG A 33 10.99 -9.33 8.13
N GLY A 34 10.72 -9.23 9.42
CA GLY A 34 9.61 -9.95 10.05
C GLY A 34 8.26 -9.49 9.50
N LEU A 35 7.24 -10.34 9.58
CA LEU A 35 5.91 -10.00 9.05
C LEU A 35 5.29 -8.80 9.76
N VAL A 36 5.54 -8.65 11.06
CA VAL A 36 5.08 -7.48 11.83
C VAL A 36 5.72 -6.20 11.31
N ASP A 37 7.01 -6.23 10.96
CA ASP A 37 7.70 -5.08 10.36
C ASP A 37 7.19 -4.74 8.96
N VAL A 38 6.79 -5.74 8.16
CA VAL A 38 6.16 -5.48 6.87
C VAL A 38 4.78 -4.84 7.05
N LEU A 39 3.97 -5.32 8.01
CA LEU A 39 2.70 -4.70 8.36
C LEU A 39 2.90 -3.25 8.87
N ARG A 40 3.91 -3.03 9.72
CA ARG A 40 4.31 -1.69 10.17
C ARG A 40 4.66 -0.79 8.99
N SER A 41 5.46 -1.29 8.05
CA SER A 41 5.85 -0.52 6.87
C SER A 41 4.63 -0.12 6.04
N TRP A 42 3.64 -1.02 5.88
CA TRP A 42 2.38 -0.69 5.21
C TRP A 42 1.60 0.40 5.95
N TRP A 43 1.44 0.24 7.27
CA TRP A 43 0.76 1.23 8.13
C TRP A 43 1.39 2.62 8.03
N GLU A 44 2.72 2.70 8.08
CA GLU A 44 3.47 3.95 8.01
C GLU A 44 3.37 4.60 6.63
N HIS A 45 3.36 3.82 5.55
CA HIS A 45 3.13 4.37 4.20
C HIS A 45 1.74 4.99 4.10
N LEU A 46 0.70 4.31 4.60
CA LEU A 46 -0.66 4.88 4.61
C LEU A 46 -0.73 6.16 5.43
N ALA A 47 -0.09 6.18 6.60
CA ALA A 47 0.00 7.38 7.41
C ALA A 47 0.66 8.55 6.69
N LYS A 48 1.73 8.29 5.93
CA LYS A 48 2.40 9.30 5.13
C LYS A 48 1.52 9.79 3.98
N PHE A 49 0.90 8.88 3.23
CA PHE A 49 -0.01 9.24 2.13
C PHE A 49 -1.16 10.13 2.62
N GLU A 50 -1.77 9.79 3.75
CA GLU A 50 -2.85 10.59 4.33
C GLU A 50 -2.39 11.98 4.79
N ALA A 51 -1.22 12.07 5.41
CA ALA A 51 -0.64 13.35 5.81
C ALA A 51 -0.37 14.25 4.60
N ASP A 52 0.03 13.64 3.47
CA ASP A 52 0.35 14.37 2.24
C ASP A 52 -0.87 14.83 1.44
N LEU A 53 -2.07 14.28 1.71
CA LEU A 53 -3.29 14.59 0.93
C LEU A 53 -3.63 16.08 0.86
N LEU A 54 -3.20 16.86 1.85
CA LEU A 54 -3.52 18.28 2.02
C LEU A 54 -2.30 19.19 1.91
N LEU A 55 -1.12 18.65 1.62
CA LEU A 55 0.09 19.45 1.49
C LEU A 55 0.13 20.20 0.14
N PRO A 56 0.73 21.40 0.10
CA PRO A 56 0.94 22.14 -1.15
C PRO A 56 1.85 21.38 -2.12
N PRO A 57 1.60 21.38 -3.45
CA PRO A 57 2.40 20.63 -4.42
C PRO A 57 3.91 20.97 -4.48
N ASP A 58 4.32 22.12 -3.97
CA ASP A 58 5.71 22.56 -3.88
C ASP A 58 6.44 22.11 -2.59
N ASP A 59 5.73 21.42 -1.68
CA ASP A 59 6.34 20.85 -0.48
C ASP A 59 7.21 19.63 -0.83
N HIS A 60 8.53 19.81 -0.66
CA HIS A 60 9.53 18.79 -0.99
C HIS A 60 9.50 17.54 -0.09
N SER A 61 8.70 17.52 0.98
CA SER A 61 8.52 16.34 1.83
C SER A 61 7.48 15.36 1.29
N ILE A 62 6.67 15.78 0.30
CA ILE A 62 5.62 14.97 -0.30
C ILE A 62 6.20 13.75 -1.00
N TRP A 63 5.55 12.61 -0.79
CA TRP A 63 5.81 11.38 -1.54
C TRP A 63 5.09 11.39 -2.89
N GLY A 64 5.73 10.84 -3.91
CA GLY A 64 5.21 10.84 -5.28
C GLY A 64 4.56 9.53 -5.72
N ALA A 65 4.27 9.42 -7.02
CA ALA A 65 3.63 8.25 -7.62
C ALA A 65 4.48 6.97 -7.45
N HIS A 66 5.80 7.07 -7.50
CA HIS A 66 6.71 5.95 -7.28
C HIS A 66 6.69 5.45 -5.83
N ASP A 67 6.62 6.36 -4.85
CA ASP A 67 6.48 6.01 -3.43
C ASP A 67 5.13 5.35 -3.16
N TYR A 68 4.07 5.83 -3.83
CA TYR A 68 2.75 5.19 -3.81
C TYR A 68 2.82 3.73 -4.27
N VAL A 69 3.45 3.48 -5.43
CA VAL A 69 3.69 2.12 -5.95
C VAL A 69 4.55 1.29 -5.00
N ALA A 70 5.58 1.86 -4.38
CA ALA A 70 6.38 1.15 -3.38
C ALA A 70 5.51 0.67 -2.20
N GLY A 71 4.55 1.48 -1.75
CA GLY A 71 3.54 1.08 -0.77
C GLY A 71 2.69 -0.11 -1.23
N LEU A 72 2.21 -0.11 -2.47
CA LEU A 72 1.43 -1.23 -3.03
C LEU A 72 2.24 -2.53 -3.12
N ILE A 73 3.53 -2.43 -3.44
CA ILE A 73 4.45 -3.58 -3.44
C ILE A 73 4.66 -4.12 -2.02
N ILE A 74 4.71 -3.25 -0.99
CA ILE A 74 4.74 -3.70 0.41
C ILE A 74 3.46 -4.49 0.72
N ARG A 75 2.30 -4.04 0.25
CA ARG A 75 1.03 -4.77 0.43
C ARG A 75 1.01 -6.13 -0.27
N ASP A 76 1.63 -6.25 -1.46
CA ASP A 76 1.82 -7.54 -2.14
C ASP A 76 2.66 -8.50 -1.29
N ARG A 77 3.76 -8.02 -0.72
CA ARG A 77 4.63 -8.82 0.14
C ARG A 77 3.90 -9.29 1.39
N LEU A 78 3.12 -8.40 2.01
CA LEU A 78 2.27 -8.72 3.16
C LEU A 78 1.24 -9.81 2.79
N ALA A 79 0.55 -9.67 1.66
CA ALA A 79 -0.41 -10.67 1.18
C ALA A 79 0.24 -12.03 0.94
N GLY A 80 1.38 -12.05 0.24
CA GLY A 80 2.11 -13.27 -0.09
C GLY A 80 2.71 -13.96 1.13
N ALA A 81 3.06 -13.21 2.17
CA ALA A 81 3.48 -13.79 3.44
C ALA A 81 2.30 -14.43 4.17
N ILE A 82 1.17 -13.72 4.30
CA ILE A 82 -0.05 -14.22 4.96
C ILE A 82 -0.57 -15.48 4.27
N SER A 83 -0.54 -15.55 2.94
CA SER A 83 -1.03 -16.71 2.19
C SER A 83 -0.22 -18.00 2.43
N ARG A 84 0.94 -17.91 3.08
CA ARG A 84 1.81 -19.05 3.42
C ARG A 84 1.72 -19.46 4.89
N LEU A 85 1.02 -18.68 5.71
CA LEU A 85 0.81 -19.01 7.11
C LEU A 85 -0.15 -20.18 7.26
N ASP A 86 -0.08 -20.86 8.39
CA ASP A 86 -1.15 -21.77 8.76
C ASP A 86 -2.46 -20.97 9.00
N PRO A 87 -3.64 -21.58 8.79
CA PRO A 87 -4.92 -20.86 8.87
C PRO A 87 -5.18 -20.19 10.23
N THR A 88 -4.63 -20.73 11.32
CA THR A 88 -4.83 -20.17 12.66
C THR A 88 -4.08 -18.86 12.79
N LEU A 89 -2.80 -18.85 12.41
CA LEU A 89 -1.97 -17.65 12.47
C LEU A 89 -2.39 -16.60 11.43
N ALA A 90 -2.81 -17.04 10.24
CA ALA A 90 -3.41 -16.16 9.24
C ALA A 90 -4.65 -15.44 9.78
N GLY A 91 -5.57 -16.17 10.42
CA GLY A 91 -6.78 -15.57 11.01
C GLY A 91 -6.50 -14.56 12.12
N ARG A 92 -5.39 -14.71 12.85
CA ARG A 92 -4.98 -13.78 13.91
C ARG A 92 -4.52 -12.43 13.37
N ILE A 93 -3.82 -12.40 12.23
CA ILE A 93 -3.33 -11.16 11.62
C ILE A 93 -4.34 -10.52 10.65
N ASP A 94 -5.25 -11.31 10.07
CA ASP A 94 -6.20 -10.85 9.04
C ASP A 94 -7.08 -9.68 9.49
N SER A 95 -7.55 -9.70 10.74
CA SER A 95 -8.34 -8.60 11.32
C SER A 95 -7.53 -7.30 11.42
N ALA A 96 -6.25 -7.39 11.78
CA ALA A 96 -5.35 -6.24 11.84
C ALA A 96 -5.12 -5.68 10.43
N VAL A 97 -4.79 -6.54 9.46
CA VAL A 97 -4.58 -6.12 8.05
C VAL A 97 -5.85 -5.52 7.45
N SER A 98 -7.02 -6.12 7.68
CA SER A 98 -8.30 -5.64 7.19
C SER A 98 -8.65 -4.24 7.69
N GLU A 99 -8.22 -3.86 8.90
CA GLU A 99 -8.37 -2.48 9.38
C GLU A 99 -7.48 -1.50 8.62
N VAL A 100 -6.20 -1.86 8.41
CA VAL A 100 -5.26 -1.01 7.65
C VAL A 100 -5.73 -0.87 6.20
N ASP A 101 -6.24 -1.95 5.60
CA ASP A 101 -6.80 -1.95 4.26
C ASP A 101 -8.08 -1.10 4.15
N ARG A 102 -8.91 -1.07 5.20
CA ARG A 102 -10.09 -0.19 5.23
C ARG A 102 -9.67 1.28 5.21
N ARG A 103 -8.66 1.62 6.02
CA ARG A 103 -8.07 2.95 6.02
C ARG A 103 -7.57 3.34 4.63
N PHE A 104 -6.88 2.43 3.93
CA PHE A 104 -6.50 2.64 2.54
C PHE A 104 -7.70 2.90 1.62
N THR A 105 -8.78 2.12 1.76
CA THR A 105 -9.99 2.34 0.94
C THR A 105 -10.69 3.67 1.21
N ASP A 106 -10.60 4.19 2.43
CA ASP A 106 -11.29 5.43 2.84
C ASP A 106 -10.76 6.68 2.13
N PHE A 107 -9.48 6.70 1.73
CA PHE A 107 -8.88 7.85 1.02
C PHE A 107 -8.55 7.58 -0.45
N THR A 108 -8.89 6.40 -0.96
CA THR A 108 -8.64 6.02 -2.36
C THR A 108 -9.94 5.74 -3.11
N GLU A 109 -9.90 5.81 -4.43
CA GLU A 109 -10.98 5.46 -5.36
C GLU A 109 -10.48 4.43 -6.40
N HIS A 110 -11.37 3.94 -7.25
CA HIS A 110 -10.99 2.99 -8.30
C HIS A 110 -10.05 3.64 -9.33
N ASP A 111 -9.02 2.91 -9.77
CA ASP A 111 -8.08 3.36 -10.81
C ASP A 111 -8.57 2.92 -12.20
N ASP A 112 -9.61 3.60 -12.69
CA ASP A 112 -10.19 3.31 -14.02
C ASP A 112 -9.18 3.50 -15.16
N ASP A 113 -8.23 4.40 -14.99
CA ASP A 113 -7.23 4.73 -15.99
C ASP A 113 -6.04 3.75 -15.99
N GLY A 114 -5.88 2.95 -14.93
CA GLY A 114 -4.73 2.05 -14.74
C GLY A 114 -3.40 2.78 -14.53
N CYS A 115 -3.41 3.92 -13.85
CA CYS A 115 -2.23 4.74 -13.58
C CYS A 115 -1.16 3.97 -12.79
N THR A 116 -1.54 3.24 -11.76
CA THR A 116 -0.59 2.54 -10.87
C THR A 116 0.22 1.47 -11.62
N GLY A 117 -0.43 0.72 -12.51
CA GLY A 117 0.21 -0.28 -13.35
C GLY A 117 1.20 0.34 -14.36
N ARG A 118 0.91 1.56 -14.84
CA ARG A 118 1.83 2.31 -15.71
C ARG A 118 3.08 2.78 -14.95
N VAL A 119 2.93 3.29 -13.72
CA VAL A 119 4.07 3.67 -12.87
C VAL A 119 4.97 2.47 -12.58
N ASP A 120 4.38 1.31 -12.26
CA ASP A 120 5.15 0.08 -12.01
C ASP A 120 5.74 -0.54 -13.28
N GLY A 121 5.27 -0.14 -14.46
CA GLY A 121 5.68 -0.72 -15.75
C GLY A 121 5.17 -2.14 -16.00
N ARG A 122 4.18 -2.60 -15.22
CA ARG A 122 3.61 -3.95 -15.31
C ARG A 122 2.09 -3.88 -15.28
N VAL A 123 1.47 -4.41 -16.33
CA VAL A 123 0.02 -4.62 -16.39
C VAL A 123 -0.25 -6.08 -16.09
N ASP A 124 -0.67 -6.38 -14.88
CA ASP A 124 -1.02 -7.73 -14.44
C ASP A 124 -2.44 -7.74 -13.85
N PRO A 125 -3.43 -8.35 -14.54
CA PRO A 125 -4.81 -8.40 -14.06
C PRO A 125 -4.99 -9.29 -12.81
N GLY A 126 -4.02 -10.16 -12.50
CA GLY A 126 -4.03 -11.03 -11.32
C GLY A 126 -3.60 -10.34 -10.02
N ARG A 127 -3.26 -9.05 -10.07
CA ARG A 127 -2.82 -8.30 -8.89
C ARG A 127 -3.92 -8.12 -7.84
N GLY A 128 -3.45 -7.94 -6.61
CA GLY A 128 -4.29 -7.61 -5.48
C GLY A 128 -5.17 -6.39 -5.76
N TRP A 129 -6.36 -6.36 -5.16
CA TRP A 129 -7.35 -5.32 -5.41
C TRP A 129 -6.85 -3.90 -5.10
N TRP A 130 -5.86 -3.76 -4.22
CA TRP A 130 -5.24 -2.48 -3.87
C TRP A 130 -4.53 -1.81 -5.05
N TRP A 131 -4.09 -2.57 -6.05
CA TRP A 131 -3.51 -2.02 -7.28
C TRP A 131 -4.52 -1.28 -8.15
N ARG A 132 -5.81 -1.61 -8.03
CA ARG A 132 -6.89 -0.93 -8.75
C ARG A 132 -7.38 0.31 -8.03
N ARG A 133 -6.51 0.96 -7.24
CA ARG A 133 -6.87 2.12 -6.44
C ARG A 133 -5.83 3.23 -6.50
N VAL A 134 -6.33 4.45 -6.52
CA VAL A 134 -5.55 5.70 -6.51
C VAL A 134 -6.10 6.65 -5.45
N PRO A 135 -5.28 7.55 -4.86
CA PRO A 135 -5.78 8.54 -3.92
C PRO A 135 -6.89 9.40 -4.54
N ILE A 136 -7.90 9.75 -3.76
CA ILE A 136 -9.03 10.57 -4.25
C ILE A 136 -8.57 11.99 -4.63
N ARG A 137 -7.54 12.49 -3.95
CA ARG A 137 -7.00 13.85 -4.09
C ARG A 137 -5.55 13.92 -3.64
N GLY A 138 -4.99 15.13 -3.73
CA GLY A 138 -3.66 15.46 -3.23
C GLY A 138 -2.58 15.25 -4.29
N PRO A 139 -1.32 15.56 -3.93
CA PRO A 139 -0.21 15.63 -4.88
C PRO A 139 0.03 14.34 -5.65
N ILE A 140 -0.03 13.18 -4.98
CA ILE A 140 0.10 11.86 -5.64
C ILE A 140 -0.97 11.67 -6.71
N ARG A 141 -2.23 12.06 -6.44
CA ARG A 141 -3.32 11.95 -7.42
C ARG A 141 -3.09 12.86 -8.62
N GLU A 142 -2.60 14.07 -8.38
CA GLU A 142 -2.28 15.03 -9.45
C GLU A 142 -1.12 14.52 -10.31
N GLU A 143 -0.04 14.04 -9.70
CA GLU A 143 1.10 13.45 -10.39
C GLU A 143 0.68 12.23 -11.23
N LEU A 144 -0.12 11.32 -10.66
CA LEU A 144 -0.67 10.16 -11.36
C LEU A 144 -1.48 10.58 -12.59
N ARG A 145 -2.34 11.59 -12.46
CA ARG A 145 -3.15 12.09 -13.59
C ARG A 145 -2.29 12.76 -14.67
N LEU A 146 -1.33 13.59 -14.29
CA LEU A 146 -0.51 14.38 -15.20
C LEU A 146 0.49 13.52 -15.99
N HIS A 147 1.14 12.56 -15.33
CA HIS A 147 2.25 11.81 -15.93
C HIS A 147 1.86 10.40 -16.33
N TYR A 148 0.84 9.83 -15.70
CA TYR A 148 0.45 8.45 -15.88
C TYR A 148 -1.04 8.29 -16.18
N GLY A 149 -1.80 9.37 -16.40
CA GLY A 149 -3.18 9.33 -16.86
C GLY A 149 -3.25 9.05 -18.36
N HIS A 150 -4.43 8.66 -18.85
CA HIS A 150 -4.65 8.51 -20.28
C HIS A 150 -4.64 9.91 -20.93
N GLN A 151 -3.61 10.26 -21.70
CA GLN A 151 -3.80 11.26 -22.75
C GLN A 151 -4.63 10.57 -23.82
N GLY A 152 -5.89 10.97 -23.97
CA GLY A 152 -6.73 10.49 -25.06
C GLY A 152 -5.94 10.55 -26.38
N ALA A 153 -6.04 9.48 -27.18
CA ALA A 153 -5.52 9.50 -28.54
C ALA A 153 -5.95 10.80 -29.23
N PRO A 154 -5.08 11.46 -30.02
CA PRO A 154 -5.53 12.59 -30.83
C PRO A 154 -6.70 12.11 -31.69
N ALA A 155 -7.80 12.86 -31.65
CA ALA A 155 -8.94 12.67 -32.52
C ALA A 155 -8.44 12.44 -33.95
N GLY A 156 -9.01 11.42 -34.60
CA GLY A 156 -8.67 11.04 -35.96
C GLY A 156 -8.54 12.27 -36.85
N GLN A 157 -7.43 12.33 -37.58
CA GLN A 157 -7.33 13.17 -38.76
C GLN A 157 -8.39 12.67 -39.75
N GLU A 158 -9.41 13.49 -39.98
CA GLU A 158 -10.25 13.42 -41.18
C GLU A 158 -9.47 13.91 -42.40
#